data_AF-A0A815XK66-F1
#
_entry.id   AF-A0A815XK66-F1
#
_cell.length_a   1.000
_cell.length_b   1.000
_cell.length_c   1.000
_cell.angle_alpha   90.00
_cell.angle_beta   90.00
_cell.angle_gamma   90.00
#
_symmetry.space_group_name_H-M   'P 1'
#
loop_
_entity.id
_entity.type
_entity.pdbx_description
1 polymer ?
#
loop_
_entity_poly.entity_id
_entity_poly.type
_entity_poly.pdbx_seq_one_letter_code
_entity_poly.pdbx_strand_id
1 'polypeptide(L)'
;MDNDPQDKNNNNNNNLSLLVEHQCTFVLARTDIEKSHFRVIQQALNKLNIRVTAVRQSNVLYICHDEHWRKESNNYMEQIGVFVLLKEFIDTLNNDYENVFKTMSDKIVSTLHHLFLRKAITTEQYEQMMYFNQVPTHRFNKLYFIPEVCHKEIILQPMLTSFVQEPMKAIARFLNILLGPIYKRITRSISFTSPTDAIQAFEKYAQQGFLRSTTLFVTIQIHDFSTIFSHDFMIEALKHFLQNHVPNEQIQGISTTTIVQLVQLILRNQYFLYENKLYQQIAGAPSNTQLTQTLANIYLFYLQQDFVSLLNNKKEIFGRCLNHMIFTWNESKDELQMLLNQNIMDHFKTSHIRITTDIGHEIHYFDAKIAHDEGILQTNVYHKPNIEPYALPYVYDTTQRQDHLFLLRAALIRATLYCSNLDEFENERFYIELSFLINDVSLDFIQETSRNFFNEFYAYGINMHLDEAIYRVFRQNVHEYHRKRTKTHTRQKKTTAKTTTITNCTNELK
;
A
#
# COMPACT_ATOMS: atom_id res chain seq x y z
N MET A 1 -61.73 17.10 -39.89
CA MET A 1 -61.22 18.29 -40.59
C MET A 1 -59.95 18.75 -39.89
N ASP A 2 -58.74 18.34 -40.23
CA ASP A 2 -58.17 17.19 -40.93
C ASP A 2 -56.66 17.41 -40.80
N ASN A 3 -55.94 16.30 -40.58
CA ASN A 3 -54.55 16.03 -40.94
C ASN A 3 -53.39 16.73 -40.21
N ASP A 4 -52.67 15.90 -39.44
CA ASP A 4 -51.20 15.85 -39.26
C ASP A 4 -50.50 15.60 -40.64
N PRO A 5 -49.19 15.89 -40.89
CA PRO A 5 -48.08 15.24 -40.17
C PRO A 5 -46.71 15.97 -40.01
N GLN A 6 -46.02 15.60 -38.91
CA GLN A 6 -44.56 15.34 -38.69
C GLN A 6 -43.43 16.32 -39.10
N ASP A 7 -42.57 16.65 -38.12
CA ASP A 7 -41.13 16.21 -38.04
C ASP A 7 -40.50 16.73 -36.71
N LYS A 8 -40.24 15.91 -35.68
CA LYS A 8 -39.02 15.11 -35.42
C LYS A 8 -37.67 15.86 -35.58
N ASN A 9 -37.16 16.43 -34.49
CA ASN A 9 -35.81 16.15 -33.95
C ASN A 9 -35.40 17.19 -32.90
N ASN A 10 -35.49 16.83 -31.61
CA ASN A 10 -34.55 17.29 -30.59
C ASN A 10 -34.74 16.50 -29.29
N ASN A 11 -34.06 15.37 -29.20
CA ASN A 11 -33.68 14.77 -27.92
C ASN A 11 -32.63 13.68 -28.21
N ASN A 12 -31.36 14.04 -28.13
CA ASN A 12 -30.26 13.12 -27.88
C ASN A 12 -29.00 13.93 -27.55
N ASN A 13 -28.79 14.19 -26.25
CA ASN A 13 -27.48 14.45 -25.69
C ASN A 13 -27.54 14.06 -24.21
N ASN A 14 -27.44 12.75 -23.98
CA ASN A 14 -27.04 12.14 -22.72
C ASN A 14 -26.90 10.64 -23.01
N ASN A 15 -25.70 10.22 -23.40
CA ASN A 15 -25.19 8.86 -23.29
C ASN A 15 -23.82 8.80 -23.98
N LEU A 16 -22.74 8.65 -23.21
CA LEU A 16 -21.73 7.61 -23.43
C LEU A 16 -20.64 7.66 -22.33
N SER A 17 -20.85 6.89 -21.27
CA SER A 17 -19.76 6.25 -20.52
C SER A 17 -20.17 4.78 -20.34
N LEU A 18 -20.18 4.05 -21.45
CA LEU A 18 -20.33 2.59 -21.42
C LEU A 18 -19.02 2.01 -20.90
N LEU A 19 -19.02 1.62 -19.63
CA LEU A 19 -18.05 0.67 -19.08
C LEU A 19 -18.26 -0.64 -19.83
N VAL A 20 -17.41 -0.90 -20.83
CA VAL A 20 -17.38 -2.18 -21.53
C VAL A 20 -16.47 -3.10 -20.72
N GLU A 21 -17.08 -4.01 -19.96
CA GLU A 21 -16.36 -5.09 -19.26
C GLU A 21 -15.88 -6.12 -20.30
N HIS A 22 -14.58 -6.13 -20.57
CA HIS A 22 -13.93 -7.23 -21.29
C HIS A 22 -12.88 -7.84 -20.36
N GLN A 23 -12.95 -9.15 -20.15
CA GLN A 23 -11.86 -9.90 -19.52
C GLN A 23 -10.60 -9.73 -20.37
N CYS A 24 -9.67 -8.90 -19.89
CA CYS A 24 -8.38 -8.69 -20.55
C CYS A 24 -7.50 -9.93 -20.38
N THR A 25 -7.53 -10.81 -21.36
CA THR A 25 -6.53 -11.88 -21.53
C THR A 25 -5.24 -11.25 -22.07
N PHE A 26 -4.20 -11.17 -21.24
CA PHE A 26 -2.89 -10.71 -21.67
C PHE A 26 -2.25 -11.75 -22.59
N VAL A 27 -2.37 -11.58 -23.90
CA VAL A 27 -1.57 -12.34 -24.87
C VAL A 27 -0.19 -11.70 -24.94
N LEU A 28 0.80 -12.28 -24.27
CA LEU A 28 2.20 -11.99 -24.61
C LEU A 28 2.43 -12.48 -26.04
N ALA A 29 2.79 -11.58 -26.96
CA ALA A 29 3.18 -11.97 -28.31
C ALA A 29 4.37 -12.94 -28.26
N ARG A 30 4.10 -14.20 -28.62
CA ARG A 30 5.08 -15.29 -28.66
C ARG A 30 5.78 -15.35 -30.01
N THR A 31 5.11 -14.90 -31.07
CA THR A 31 5.65 -14.89 -32.43
C THR A 31 5.95 -13.48 -32.93
N ASP A 32 6.86 -13.35 -33.90
CA ASP A 32 7.15 -12.06 -34.51
C ASP A 32 5.96 -11.49 -35.30
N ILE A 33 5.04 -12.35 -35.75
CA ILE A 33 3.76 -11.97 -36.37
C ILE A 33 2.87 -11.30 -35.33
N GLU A 34 2.69 -11.88 -34.14
CA GLU A 34 1.91 -11.26 -33.06
C GLU A 34 2.54 -9.94 -32.59
N LYS A 35 3.87 -9.88 -32.48
CA LYS A 35 4.58 -8.62 -32.19
C LYS A 35 4.32 -7.58 -33.27
N SER A 36 4.24 -7.97 -34.55
CA SER A 36 3.91 -7.07 -35.65
C SER A 36 2.49 -6.51 -35.51
N HIS A 37 1.51 -7.33 -35.10
CA HIS A 37 0.15 -6.88 -34.82
C HIS A 37 0.11 -5.87 -33.66
N PHE A 38 0.84 -6.12 -32.57
CA PHE A 38 0.94 -5.15 -31.48
C PHE A 38 1.57 -3.82 -31.90
N ARG A 39 2.59 -3.85 -32.77
CA ARG A 39 3.16 -2.61 -33.34
C ARG A 39 2.13 -1.85 -34.18
N VAL A 40 1.34 -2.56 -34.99
CA VAL A 40 0.26 -1.95 -35.80
C VAL A 40 -0.81 -1.34 -34.89
N ILE A 41 -1.24 -2.05 -33.84
CA ILE A 41 -2.20 -1.53 -32.85
C ILE A 41 -1.62 -0.29 -32.18
N GLN A 42 -0.36 -0.33 -31.71
CA GLN A 42 0.29 0.83 -31.09
C GLN A 42 0.39 2.02 -32.04
N GLN A 43 0.71 1.79 -33.32
CA GLN A 43 0.73 2.84 -34.35
C GLN A 43 -0.66 3.41 -34.61
N ALA A 44 -1.69 2.57 -34.66
CA ALA A 44 -3.08 3.01 -34.84
C ALA A 44 -3.55 3.86 -33.64
N LEU A 45 -3.29 3.41 -32.42
CA LEU A 45 -3.59 4.16 -31.19
C LEU A 45 -2.87 5.52 -31.19
N ASN A 46 -1.59 5.56 -31.54
CA ASN A 46 -0.82 6.80 -31.65
C ASN A 46 -1.39 7.74 -32.73
N LYS A 47 -1.77 7.22 -33.90
CA LYS A 47 -2.39 8.03 -34.98
C LYS A 47 -3.75 8.59 -34.59
N LEU A 48 -4.53 7.84 -33.82
CA LEU A 48 -5.84 8.27 -33.33
C LEU A 48 -5.76 9.13 -32.06
N ASN A 49 -4.55 9.34 -31.52
CA ASN A 49 -4.32 10.04 -30.26
C ASN A 49 -5.11 9.42 -29.09
N ILE A 50 -5.20 8.09 -29.06
CA ILE A 50 -5.92 7.32 -28.05
C ILE A 50 -4.91 6.63 -27.13
N ARG A 51 -5.12 6.77 -25.83
CA ARG A 51 -4.38 6.09 -24.77
C ARG A 51 -5.22 4.96 -24.20
N VAL A 52 -4.60 3.80 -24.05
CA VAL A 52 -5.17 2.62 -23.39
C VAL A 52 -4.25 2.22 -22.24
N THR A 53 -4.78 2.09 -21.04
CA THR A 53 -4.01 1.65 -19.87
C THR A 53 -4.88 0.78 -18.96
N ALA A 54 -4.27 -0.16 -18.25
CA ALA A 54 -4.96 -0.92 -17.22
C ALA A 54 -5.30 -0.02 -16.03
N VAL A 55 -6.48 -0.25 -15.45
CA VAL A 55 -6.89 0.38 -14.19
C VAL A 55 -6.21 -0.36 -13.04
N ARG A 56 -5.65 0.41 -12.10
CA ARG A 56 -4.97 -0.12 -10.93
C ARG A 56 -5.92 -1.01 -10.13
N GLN A 57 -5.45 -2.21 -9.78
CA GLN A 57 -6.25 -3.19 -9.00
C GLN A 57 -7.63 -3.44 -9.65
N SER A 58 -7.67 -3.61 -10.97
CA SER A 58 -8.90 -3.96 -11.69
C SER A 58 -8.57 -4.67 -13.01
N ASN A 59 -9.49 -5.51 -13.47
CA ASN A 59 -9.42 -6.14 -14.80
C ASN A 59 -9.92 -5.22 -15.93
N VAL A 60 -10.28 -3.97 -15.62
CA VAL A 60 -10.81 -2.99 -16.57
C VAL A 60 -9.68 -2.22 -17.26
N LEU A 61 -9.86 -1.93 -18.55
CA LEU A 61 -9.04 -0.98 -19.29
C LEU A 61 -9.65 0.41 -19.28
N TYR A 62 -8.82 1.42 -19.05
CA TYR A 62 -9.16 2.82 -19.23
C TYR A 62 -8.72 3.27 -20.62
N ILE A 63 -9.67 3.72 -21.44
CA ILE A 63 -9.47 4.19 -22.81
C ILE A 63 -9.89 5.66 -22.87
N CYS A 64 -9.00 6.54 -23.30
CA CYS A 64 -9.28 7.97 -23.43
C CYS A 64 -8.43 8.61 -24.54
N HIS A 65 -8.78 9.83 -24.94
CA HIS A 65 -7.90 10.65 -25.78
C HIS A 65 -6.69 11.16 -24.98
N ASP A 66 -5.51 11.20 -25.58
CA ASP A 66 -4.28 11.64 -24.91
C ASP A 66 -4.37 13.10 -24.43
N GLU A 67 -5.10 13.95 -25.14
CA GLU A 67 -5.37 15.33 -24.73
C GLU A 67 -6.15 15.41 -23.41
N HIS A 68 -7.17 14.57 -23.24
CA HIS A 68 -7.92 14.49 -22.00
C HIS A 68 -7.02 14.01 -20.85
N TRP A 69 -6.22 12.97 -21.08
CA TRP A 69 -5.25 12.48 -20.11
C TRP A 69 -4.25 13.56 -19.67
N ARG A 70 -3.68 14.31 -20.62
CA ARG A 70 -2.74 15.40 -20.34
C ARG A 70 -3.42 16.53 -19.57
N LYS A 71 -4.64 16.90 -19.94
CA LYS A 71 -5.42 17.91 -19.21
C LYS A 71 -5.62 17.50 -17.75
N GLU A 72 -6.09 16.28 -17.49
CA GLU A 72 -6.34 15.80 -16.13
C GLU A 72 -5.05 15.69 -15.31
N SER A 73 -3.97 15.19 -15.91
CA SER A 73 -2.67 15.10 -15.22
C SER A 73 -2.00 16.46 -14.98
N ASN A 74 -2.13 17.42 -15.90
CA ASN A 74 -1.66 18.80 -15.69
C ASN A 74 -2.49 19.53 -14.64
N ASN A 75 -3.82 19.35 -14.64
CA ASN A 75 -4.70 19.86 -13.58
C ASN A 75 -4.23 19.35 -12.21
N TYR A 76 -3.89 18.07 -12.10
CA TYR A 76 -3.32 17.51 -10.86
C TYR A 76 -2.02 18.19 -10.44
N MET A 77 -1.09 18.38 -11.39
CA MET A 77 0.20 19.04 -11.13
C MET A 77 0.03 20.49 -10.67
N GLU A 78 -0.92 21.23 -11.24
CA GLU A 78 -1.18 22.63 -10.93
C GLU A 78 -1.95 22.81 -9.61
N GLN A 79 -3.00 22.01 -9.37
CA GLN A 79 -3.89 22.16 -8.22
C GLN A 79 -3.21 21.85 -6.89
N ILE A 80 -2.21 20.97 -6.89
CA ILE A 80 -1.58 20.50 -5.65
C ILE A 80 -0.57 21.48 -5.10
N GLY A 81 0.09 22.28 -5.95
CA GLY A 81 1.03 23.31 -5.49
C GLY A 81 2.26 22.80 -4.74
N VAL A 82 2.56 21.49 -4.75
CA VAL A 82 3.73 20.89 -4.06
C VAL A 82 4.90 20.56 -4.97
N PHE A 83 4.78 20.86 -6.26
CA PHE A 83 5.80 20.60 -7.27
C PHE A 83 6.31 21.91 -7.86
N VAL A 84 7.60 22.18 -7.66
CA VAL A 84 8.26 23.38 -8.17
C VAL A 84 9.02 23.01 -9.43
N LEU A 85 8.69 23.65 -10.55
CA LEU A 85 9.44 23.53 -11.79
C LEU A 85 10.83 24.14 -11.62
N LEU A 86 11.87 23.35 -11.87
CA LEU A 86 13.26 23.81 -11.82
C LEU A 86 13.82 24.10 -13.20
N LYS A 87 13.55 23.22 -14.17
CA LYS A 87 14.10 23.32 -15.53
C LYS A 87 13.23 22.56 -16.53
N GLU A 88 13.08 23.11 -17.73
CA GLU A 88 12.50 22.42 -18.88
C GLU A 88 13.61 22.00 -19.83
N PHE A 89 13.57 20.76 -20.30
CA PHE A 89 14.55 20.23 -21.24
C PHE A 89 13.96 20.22 -22.65
N ILE A 90 14.48 21.10 -23.50
CA ILE A 90 14.00 21.31 -24.87
C ILE A 90 14.49 20.18 -25.81
N ASP A 91 15.67 19.58 -25.52
CA ASP A 91 16.22 18.44 -26.26
C ASP A 91 16.68 17.33 -25.31
N THR A 92 16.25 16.08 -25.57
CA THR A 92 16.65 14.88 -24.81
C THR A 92 18.07 14.40 -25.12
N LEU A 93 18.80 15.09 -26.01
CA LEU A 93 20.07 14.65 -26.58
C LEU A 93 21.33 15.17 -25.88
N ASN A 94 21.24 16.00 -24.83
CA ASN A 94 22.42 16.65 -24.25
C ASN A 94 22.66 16.35 -22.75
N ASN A 95 23.95 16.37 -22.38
CA ASN A 95 24.61 16.24 -21.06
C ASN A 95 24.02 17.09 -19.90
N ASP A 96 22.94 17.83 -20.14
CA ASP A 96 22.26 18.70 -19.19
C ASP A 96 21.60 17.94 -18.04
N TYR A 97 21.03 16.74 -18.31
CA TYR A 97 20.49 15.87 -17.27
C TYR A 97 21.58 15.39 -16.30
N GLU A 98 22.73 14.99 -16.85
CA GLU A 98 23.87 14.49 -16.09
C GLU A 98 24.49 15.58 -15.22
N ASN A 99 24.63 16.80 -15.75
CA ASN A 99 25.17 17.93 -15.00
C ASN A 99 24.29 18.29 -13.78
N VAL A 100 22.97 18.38 -13.96
CA VAL A 100 22.04 18.66 -12.86
C VAL A 100 22.07 17.55 -11.82
N PHE A 101 22.07 16.28 -12.27
CA PHE A 101 22.19 15.13 -11.37
C PHE A 101 23.51 15.17 -10.59
N LYS A 102 24.62 15.47 -11.26
CA LYS A 102 25.95 15.54 -10.65
C LYS A 102 26.00 16.59 -9.55
N THR A 103 25.53 17.82 -9.81
CA THR A 103 25.48 18.88 -8.79
C THR A 103 24.65 18.47 -7.56
N MET A 104 23.52 17.78 -7.77
CA MET A 104 22.69 17.26 -6.67
C MET A 104 23.40 16.16 -5.88
N SER A 105 24.02 15.22 -6.58
CA SER A 105 24.80 14.13 -5.99
C SER A 105 25.98 14.66 -5.18
N ASP A 106 26.72 15.64 -5.71
CA ASP A 106 27.87 16.27 -5.06
C ASP A 106 27.46 16.94 -3.74
N LYS A 107 26.28 17.58 -3.71
CA LYS A 107 25.73 18.17 -2.47
C LYS A 107 25.44 17.11 -1.40
N ILE A 108 24.86 15.98 -1.80
CA ILE A 108 24.56 14.86 -0.88
C ILE A 108 25.87 14.25 -0.35
N VAL A 109 26.81 13.94 -1.26
CA VAL A 109 28.12 13.37 -0.92
C VAL A 109 28.91 14.32 -0.02
N SER A 110 28.96 15.61 -0.35
CA SER A 110 29.63 16.63 0.46
C SER A 110 29.05 16.71 1.87
N THR A 111 27.72 16.63 2.00
CA THR A 111 27.06 16.61 3.30
C THR A 111 27.47 15.37 4.11
N LEU A 112 27.41 14.17 3.51
CA LEU A 112 27.84 12.94 4.17
C LEU A 112 29.32 12.98 4.57
N HIS A 113 30.18 13.49 3.69
CA HIS A 113 31.61 13.62 3.96
C HIS A 113 31.88 14.58 5.12
N HIS A 114 31.17 15.72 5.17
CA HIS A 114 31.26 16.65 6.30
C HIS A 114 30.81 16.00 7.62
N LEU A 115 29.74 15.21 7.60
CA LEU A 115 29.29 14.44 8.78
C LEU A 115 30.35 13.44 9.25
N PHE A 116 31.04 12.80 8.31
CA PHE A 116 32.12 11.86 8.60
C PHE A 116 33.35 12.56 9.18
N LEU A 117 33.83 13.65 8.55
CA LEU A 117 35.00 14.41 9.01
C LEU A 117 34.84 14.94 10.44
N ARG A 118 33.63 15.40 10.81
CA ARG A 118 33.33 15.86 12.17
C ARG A 118 33.04 14.73 13.16
N LYS A 119 33.21 13.46 12.76
CA LYS A 119 32.96 12.25 13.56
C LYS A 119 31.50 12.12 14.05
N ALA A 120 30.54 12.68 13.31
CA ALA A 120 29.11 12.54 13.63
C ALA A 120 28.52 11.21 13.14
N ILE A 121 29.22 10.53 12.23
CA ILE A 121 28.95 9.16 11.77
C ILE A 121 30.24 8.37 11.75
N THR A 122 30.16 7.05 11.96
CA THR A 122 31.32 6.14 11.91
C THR A 122 31.73 5.83 10.46
N THR A 123 32.92 5.24 10.28
CA THR A 123 33.37 4.73 8.97
C THR A 123 32.38 3.73 8.38
N GLU A 124 31.92 2.76 9.17
CA GLU A 124 30.94 1.77 8.74
C GLU A 124 29.62 2.43 8.31
N GLN A 125 29.12 3.42 9.06
CA GLN A 125 27.90 4.15 8.71
C GLN A 125 28.05 4.97 7.43
N TYR A 126 29.20 5.62 7.27
CA TYR A 126 29.54 6.37 6.06
C TYR A 126 29.58 5.44 4.84
N GLU A 127 30.28 4.31 4.95
CA GLU A 127 30.35 3.30 3.90
C GLU A 127 28.97 2.73 3.56
N GLN A 128 28.14 2.38 4.55
CA GLN A 128 26.77 1.90 4.32
C GLN A 128 25.91 2.88 3.51
N MET A 129 26.13 4.19 3.69
CA MET A 129 25.43 5.25 2.96
C MET A 129 26.07 5.60 1.61
N MET A 130 27.34 5.24 1.39
CA MET A 130 28.11 5.52 0.16
C MET A 130 28.20 4.32 -0.81
N TYR A 131 28.15 3.09 -0.31
CA TYR A 131 28.49 1.83 -1.01
C TYR A 131 27.67 1.57 -2.29
N PHE A 132 26.49 2.18 -2.44
CA PHE A 132 25.63 1.98 -3.62
C PHE A 132 25.94 2.92 -4.80
N ASN A 133 26.92 3.81 -4.67
CA ASN A 133 27.29 4.79 -5.71
C ASN A 133 28.21 4.25 -6.82
N GLN A 134 28.42 2.93 -6.93
CA GLN A 134 29.41 2.33 -7.83
C GLN A 134 28.86 1.98 -9.24
N VAL A 135 27.56 2.18 -9.51
CA VAL A 135 26.96 1.94 -10.85
C VAL A 135 26.49 3.28 -11.46
N PRO A 136 26.96 3.65 -12.67
CA PRO A 136 26.79 5.00 -13.25
C PRO A 136 25.43 5.19 -13.96
N THR A 137 24.34 4.65 -13.41
CA THR A 137 23.00 4.91 -13.97
C THR A 137 22.35 6.07 -13.25
N HIS A 138 22.78 7.29 -13.59
CA HIS A 138 22.17 8.54 -13.12
C HIS A 138 20.81 8.73 -13.78
N ARG A 139 19.73 8.25 -13.14
CA ARG A 139 18.36 8.42 -13.64
C ARG A 139 17.51 9.12 -12.61
N PHE A 140 16.81 10.16 -13.04
CA PHE A 140 15.78 10.78 -12.23
C PHE A 140 14.59 9.84 -12.06
N ASN A 141 13.91 9.96 -10.92
CA ASN A 141 12.55 9.46 -10.79
C ASN A 141 11.69 10.08 -11.90
N LYS A 142 10.75 9.32 -12.45
CA LYS A 142 9.74 9.81 -13.37
C LYS A 142 8.39 9.78 -12.66
N LEU A 143 7.63 10.84 -12.81
CA LEU A 143 6.23 10.88 -12.45
C LEU A 143 5.40 10.39 -13.64
N TYR A 144 4.46 9.49 -13.36
CA TYR A 144 3.47 9.02 -14.32
C TYR A 144 2.14 8.83 -13.59
N PHE A 145 1.04 8.72 -14.33
CA PHE A 145 -0.29 8.55 -13.75
C PHE A 145 -0.83 7.16 -14.06
N ILE A 146 -1.56 6.57 -13.13
CA ILE A 146 -2.31 5.32 -13.32
C ILE A 146 -3.76 5.59 -12.95
N PRO A 147 -4.75 5.15 -13.75
CA PRO A 147 -6.14 5.28 -13.37
C PRO A 147 -6.48 4.34 -12.21
N GLU A 148 -7.24 4.82 -11.25
CA GLU A 148 -7.76 4.06 -10.11
C GLU A 148 -9.27 4.32 -9.98
N VAL A 149 -10.03 3.29 -9.62
CA VAL A 149 -11.47 3.43 -9.34
C VAL A 149 -11.65 3.97 -7.93
N CYS A 150 -12.29 5.13 -7.82
CA CYS A 150 -12.63 5.78 -6.57
C CYS A 150 -14.13 6.13 -6.60
N HIS A 151 -14.93 5.53 -5.71
CA HIS A 151 -16.37 5.81 -5.58
C HIS A 151 -17.17 5.77 -6.90
N LYS A 152 -16.86 4.80 -7.78
CA LYS A 152 -17.45 4.62 -9.12
C LYS A 152 -16.98 5.60 -10.20
N GLU A 153 -16.05 6.50 -9.89
CA GLU A 153 -15.35 7.32 -10.86
C GLU A 153 -13.92 6.80 -11.06
N ILE A 154 -13.32 7.11 -12.22
CA ILE A 154 -11.92 6.79 -12.50
C ILE A 154 -11.10 8.07 -12.34
N ILE A 155 -10.18 8.07 -11.40
CA ILE A 155 -9.26 9.19 -11.15
C ILE A 155 -7.85 8.83 -11.56
N LEU A 156 -7.07 9.83 -12.01
CA LEU A 156 -5.65 9.65 -12.32
C LEU A 156 -4.80 9.82 -11.05
N GLN A 157 -4.15 8.75 -10.61
CA GLN A 157 -3.31 8.77 -9.42
C GLN A 157 -1.83 8.91 -9.79
N PRO A 158 -1.07 9.83 -9.18
CA PRO A 158 0.36 9.99 -9.46
C PRO A 158 1.21 8.85 -8.89
N MET A 159 2.14 8.37 -9.69
CA MET A 159 3.12 7.37 -9.33
C MET A 159 4.52 7.88 -9.65
N LEU A 160 5.40 7.82 -8.66
CA LEU A 160 6.82 8.06 -8.85
C LEU A 160 7.52 6.72 -9.02
N THR A 161 8.28 6.57 -10.10
CA THR A 161 9.17 5.42 -10.27
C THR A 161 10.14 5.34 -9.09
N SER A 162 10.60 4.15 -8.73
CA SER A 162 11.54 3.93 -7.61
C SER A 162 13.02 3.99 -8.06
N PHE A 163 13.36 4.91 -8.97
CA PHE A 163 14.76 5.24 -9.26
C PHE A 163 15.24 6.26 -8.24
N VAL A 164 15.09 5.95 -6.95
CA VAL A 164 15.64 6.80 -5.90
C VAL A 164 17.11 7.00 -6.26
N GLN A 165 17.51 8.27 -6.45
CA GLN A 165 18.89 8.61 -6.77
C GLN A 165 19.79 7.81 -5.81
N GLU A 166 20.64 6.93 -6.33
CA GLU A 166 21.30 5.85 -5.57
C GLU A 166 21.85 6.27 -4.18
N PRO A 167 22.47 7.47 -4.01
CA PRO A 167 22.89 7.95 -2.68
C PRO A 167 21.74 8.11 -1.69
N MET A 168 20.59 8.64 -2.12
CA MET A 168 19.43 8.88 -1.26
C MET A 168 18.78 7.58 -0.80
N LYS A 169 18.82 6.53 -1.63
CA LYS A 169 18.24 5.22 -1.31
C LYS A 169 18.98 4.57 -0.15
N ALA A 170 20.30 4.65 -0.17
CA ALA A 170 21.15 4.12 0.88
C ALA A 170 20.92 4.85 2.22
N ILE A 171 20.91 6.20 2.20
CA ILE A 171 20.61 7.01 3.39
C ILE A 171 19.18 6.71 3.89
N ALA A 172 18.19 6.66 3.01
CA ALA A 172 16.80 6.38 3.38
C ALA A 172 16.66 5.00 4.06
N ARG A 173 17.31 3.98 3.49
CA ARG A 173 17.34 2.63 4.07
C ARG A 173 18.02 2.62 5.43
N PHE A 174 19.17 3.28 5.56
CA PHE A 174 19.90 3.39 6.82
C PHE A 174 19.03 4.03 7.91
N LEU A 175 18.42 5.18 7.62
CA LEU A 175 17.53 5.87 8.56
C LEU A 175 16.30 5.02 8.93
N ASN A 176 15.73 4.27 7.98
CA ASN A 176 14.60 3.39 8.26
C ASN A 176 14.99 2.21 9.18
N ILE A 177 16.21 1.69 9.07
CA ILE A 177 16.74 0.67 9.99
C ILE A 177 16.82 1.21 11.43
N LEU A 178 17.13 2.50 11.59
CA LEU A 178 17.19 3.15 12.89
C LEU A 178 15.80 3.47 13.46
N LEU A 179 14.96 4.17 12.67
CA LEU A 179 13.68 4.73 13.12
C LEU A 179 12.55 3.69 13.14
N GLY A 180 12.48 2.83 12.13
CA GLY A 180 11.37 1.88 11.94
C GLY A 180 11.15 0.95 13.14
N PRO A 181 12.19 0.32 13.71
CA PRO A 181 12.04 -0.53 14.90
C PRO A 181 11.53 0.22 16.14
N ILE A 182 11.98 1.46 16.34
CA ILE A 182 11.57 2.30 17.48
C ILE A 182 10.10 2.66 17.33
N TYR A 183 9.72 3.16 16.14
CA TYR A 183 8.33 3.47 15.82
C TYR A 183 7.40 2.26 16.03
N LYS A 184 7.75 1.09 15.48
CA LYS A 184 6.96 -0.14 15.63
C LYS A 184 6.81 -0.58 17.08
N ARG A 185 7.83 -0.35 17.92
CA ARG A 185 7.78 -0.69 19.35
C ARG A 185 6.78 0.20 20.09
N ILE A 186 6.81 1.51 19.82
CA ILE A 186 5.96 2.51 20.50
C ILE A 186 4.50 2.37 20.07
N THR A 187 4.26 2.16 18.78
CA THR A 187 2.92 2.18 18.20
C THR A 187 2.26 0.79 18.13
N ARG A 188 2.80 -0.20 18.85
CA ARG A 188 2.35 -1.59 18.77
C ARG A 188 0.87 -1.78 19.15
N SER A 189 0.34 -0.96 20.05
CA SER A 189 -1.06 -1.03 20.51
C SER A 189 -2.06 -0.51 19.48
N ILE A 190 -1.61 0.29 18.51
CA ILE A 190 -2.47 1.05 17.59
C ILE A 190 -2.15 0.76 16.12
N SER A 191 -1.08 0.02 15.83
CA SER A 191 -0.66 -0.33 14.47
C SER A 191 -1.11 -1.73 14.13
N PHE A 192 -1.95 -1.84 13.10
CA PHE A 192 -2.29 -3.11 12.48
C PHE A 192 -1.33 -3.35 11.32
N THR A 193 -0.84 -4.59 11.21
CA THR A 193 0.07 -5.02 10.15
C THR A 193 -0.65 -5.80 9.06
N SER A 194 -1.84 -6.33 9.36
CA SER A 194 -2.67 -7.08 8.43
C SER A 194 -4.15 -6.98 8.83
N PRO A 195 -5.09 -7.33 7.93
CA PRO A 195 -6.51 -7.42 8.29
C PRO A 195 -6.78 -8.45 9.39
N THR A 196 -5.95 -9.50 9.50
CA THR A 196 -6.05 -10.47 10.60
C THR A 196 -5.84 -9.82 11.97
N ASP A 197 -5.02 -8.77 12.08
CA ASP A 197 -4.85 -8.04 13.35
C ASP A 197 -6.15 -7.30 13.72
N ALA A 198 -6.85 -6.74 12.72
CA ALA A 198 -8.15 -6.10 12.93
C ALA A 198 -9.19 -7.12 13.38
N ILE A 199 -9.33 -8.25 12.66
CA ILE A 199 -10.27 -9.32 13.03
C ILE A 199 -10.02 -9.80 14.47
N GLN A 200 -8.76 -10.07 14.84
CA GLN A 200 -8.43 -10.49 16.21
C GLN A 200 -8.76 -9.42 17.26
N ALA A 201 -8.63 -8.14 16.94
CA ALA A 201 -9.03 -7.06 17.84
C ALA A 201 -10.55 -7.03 18.04
N PHE A 202 -11.33 -7.19 16.96
CA PHE A 202 -12.79 -7.24 17.00
C PHE A 202 -13.31 -8.49 17.73
N GLU A 203 -12.72 -9.66 17.47
CA GLU A 203 -13.04 -10.90 18.20
C GLU A 203 -12.83 -10.73 19.71
N LYS A 204 -11.68 -10.15 20.11
CA LYS A 204 -11.38 -9.89 21.51
C LYS A 204 -12.37 -8.89 22.13
N TYR A 205 -12.71 -7.84 21.41
CA TYR A 205 -13.68 -6.83 21.84
C TYR A 205 -15.08 -7.42 22.04
N ALA A 206 -15.52 -8.28 21.12
CA ALA A 206 -16.78 -9.03 21.24
C ALA A 206 -16.75 -10.00 22.44
N GLN A 207 -15.67 -10.76 22.61
CA GLN A 207 -15.49 -11.69 23.76
C GLN A 207 -15.50 -10.97 25.12
N GLN A 208 -15.09 -9.70 25.15
CA GLN A 208 -15.12 -8.87 26.35
C GLN A 208 -16.50 -8.24 26.62
N GLY A 209 -17.50 -8.50 25.76
CA GLY A 209 -18.85 -7.98 25.90
C GLY A 209 -18.99 -6.48 25.55
N PHE A 210 -18.03 -5.94 24.78
CA PHE A 210 -18.09 -4.54 24.36
C PHE A 210 -18.84 -4.33 23.04
N LEU A 211 -18.99 -5.38 22.23
CA LEU A 211 -19.78 -5.34 20.99
C LEU A 211 -21.27 -5.39 21.30
N ARG A 212 -21.98 -4.32 20.94
CA ARG A 212 -23.42 -4.12 21.12
C ARG A 212 -24.13 -4.20 19.78
N SER A 213 -25.45 -4.44 19.80
CA SER A 213 -26.29 -4.36 18.59
C SER A 213 -26.28 -2.96 17.95
N THR A 214 -25.94 -1.92 18.72
CA THR A 214 -25.85 -0.53 18.25
C THR A 214 -24.43 -0.08 17.91
N THR A 215 -23.41 -0.93 18.07
CA THR A 215 -22.02 -0.55 17.81
C THR A 215 -21.87 -0.14 16.34
N LEU A 216 -21.26 1.01 16.10
CA LEU A 216 -20.88 1.44 14.76
C LEU A 216 -19.42 1.08 14.50
N PHE A 217 -19.16 0.57 13.31
CA PHE A 217 -17.82 0.41 12.76
C PHE A 217 -17.51 1.58 11.86
N VAL A 218 -16.30 2.11 11.98
CA VAL A 218 -15.86 3.28 11.23
C VAL A 218 -14.51 3.00 10.58
N THR A 219 -14.40 3.27 9.29
CA THR A 219 -13.13 3.30 8.57
C THR A 219 -12.83 4.71 8.09
N ILE A 220 -11.55 5.08 8.12
CA ILE A 220 -11.08 6.35 7.56
C ILE A 220 -9.93 6.05 6.61
N GLN A 221 -10.09 6.43 5.34
CA GLN A 221 -9.06 6.35 4.33
C GLN A 221 -8.48 7.75 4.08
N ILE A 222 -7.17 7.91 4.27
CA ILE A 222 -6.43 9.11 3.88
C ILE A 222 -6.00 8.99 2.42
N HIS A 223 -6.45 9.93 1.58
CA HIS A 223 -6.06 10.04 0.17
C HIS A 223 -4.73 10.76 0.00
N ASP A 224 -4.16 10.75 -1.21
CA ASP A 224 -3.00 11.57 -1.59
C ASP A 224 -1.81 11.55 -0.61
N PHE A 225 -1.65 10.44 0.13
CA PHE A 225 -0.73 10.27 1.24
C PHE A 225 0.73 10.61 0.89
N SER A 226 1.12 10.46 -0.38
CA SER A 226 2.46 10.80 -0.90
C SER A 226 2.69 12.30 -1.12
N THR A 227 1.66 13.13 -1.08
CA THR A 227 1.73 14.55 -1.46
C THR A 227 1.27 15.53 -0.38
N ILE A 228 0.55 15.06 0.65
CA ILE A 228 -0.07 15.96 1.63
C ILE A 228 0.90 16.47 2.72
N PHE A 229 1.91 15.68 3.10
CA PHE A 229 2.67 16.00 4.31
C PHE A 229 3.73 17.09 4.10
N SER A 230 3.56 18.27 4.68
CA SER A 230 4.61 19.30 4.72
C SER A 230 5.91 18.72 5.30
N HIS A 231 7.03 19.00 4.63
CA HIS A 231 8.35 18.56 5.11
C HIS A 231 8.65 19.11 6.50
N ASP A 232 8.32 20.37 6.75
CA ASP A 232 8.59 21.02 8.04
C ASP A 232 7.80 20.35 9.17
N PHE A 233 6.52 20.04 8.95
CA PHE A 233 5.72 19.31 9.93
C PHE A 233 6.21 17.88 10.16
N MET A 234 6.66 17.17 9.11
CA MET A 234 7.27 15.85 9.29
C MET A 234 8.57 15.91 10.09
N ILE A 235 9.40 16.92 9.84
CA ILE A 235 10.65 17.16 10.57
C ILE A 235 10.36 17.49 12.03
N GLU A 236 9.38 18.34 12.30
CA GLU A 236 8.99 18.73 13.65
C GLU A 236 8.44 17.54 14.45
N ALA A 237 7.54 16.75 13.83
CA ALA A 237 7.05 15.52 14.41
C ALA A 237 8.18 14.51 14.69
N LEU A 238 9.17 14.40 13.80
CA LEU A 238 10.34 13.56 14.02
C LEU A 238 11.20 14.06 15.18
N LYS A 239 11.45 15.37 15.30
CA LYS A 239 12.20 15.93 16.45
C LYS A 239 11.51 15.59 17.76
N HIS A 240 10.21 15.84 17.84
CA HIS A 240 9.38 15.54 19.00
C HIS A 240 9.39 14.03 19.32
N PHE A 241 9.34 13.19 18.29
CA PHE A 241 9.47 11.73 18.43
C PHE A 241 10.81 11.31 19.04
N LEU A 242 11.90 11.86 18.53
CA LEU A 242 13.24 11.54 19.02
C LEU A 242 13.45 12.02 20.45
N GLN A 243 12.98 13.22 20.79
CA GLN A 243 13.06 13.76 22.16
C GLN A 243 12.33 12.88 23.17
N ASN A 244 11.11 12.43 22.85
CA ASN A 244 10.28 11.68 23.78
C ASN A 244 10.65 10.19 23.90
N HIS A 245 11.29 9.62 22.87
CA HIS A 245 11.46 8.16 22.79
C HIS A 245 12.90 7.69 22.59
N VAL A 246 13.86 8.61 22.51
CA VAL A 246 15.30 8.33 22.44
C VAL A 246 16.02 9.13 23.53
N PRO A 247 15.93 8.71 24.80
CA PRO A 247 16.41 9.50 25.95
C PRO A 247 17.92 9.72 25.97
N ASN A 248 18.69 8.83 25.34
CA ASN A 248 20.15 8.98 25.23
C ASN A 248 20.58 9.91 24.08
N GLU A 249 19.62 10.55 23.40
CA GLU A 249 19.82 11.41 22.22
C GLU A 249 20.66 10.78 21.09
N GLN A 250 20.79 9.46 21.10
CA GLN A 250 21.56 8.69 20.14
C GLN A 250 20.92 7.34 19.86
N ILE A 251 21.05 6.89 18.61
CA ILE A 251 20.63 5.55 18.16
C ILE A 251 21.83 4.91 17.50
N GLN A 252 22.34 3.79 18.00
CA GLN A 252 23.52 3.11 17.42
C GLN A 252 24.72 4.05 17.17
N GLY A 253 24.97 4.97 18.10
CA GLY A 253 26.09 5.92 18.03
C GLY A 253 25.89 7.14 17.12
N ILE A 254 24.75 7.27 16.43
CA ILE A 254 24.41 8.50 15.69
C ILE A 254 23.49 9.39 16.54
N SER A 255 23.76 10.70 16.60
CA SER A 255 22.93 11.65 17.34
C SER A 255 21.57 11.89 16.69
N THR A 256 20.55 12.18 17.49
CA THR A 256 19.22 12.58 17.02
C THR A 256 19.30 13.82 16.11
N THR A 257 20.19 14.77 16.43
CA THR A 257 20.46 15.94 15.59
C THR A 257 21.00 15.56 14.21
N THR A 258 21.90 14.58 14.12
CA THR A 258 22.44 14.10 12.84
C THR A 258 21.38 13.32 12.05
N ILE A 259 20.55 12.53 12.72
CA ILE A 259 19.40 11.85 12.10
C ILE A 259 18.45 12.86 11.45
N VAL A 260 18.09 13.93 12.18
CA VAL A 260 17.22 15.00 11.65
C VAL A 260 17.87 15.67 10.44
N GLN A 261 19.18 15.96 10.49
CA GLN A 261 19.91 16.54 9.35
C GLN A 261 19.88 15.63 8.11
N LEU A 262 20.05 14.32 8.28
CA LEU A 262 19.96 13.35 7.18
C LEU A 262 18.55 13.24 6.61
N VAL A 263 17.51 13.28 7.46
CA VAL A 263 16.11 13.29 7.00
C VAL A 263 15.80 14.58 6.22
N GLN A 264 16.26 15.73 6.71
CA GLN A 264 16.15 17.01 6.00
C GLN A 264 16.83 16.96 4.63
N LEU A 265 18.03 16.36 4.56
CA LEU A 265 18.74 16.18 3.30
C LEU A 265 17.90 15.36 2.31
N ILE A 266 17.25 14.28 2.76
CA ILE A 266 16.38 13.47 1.89
C ILE A 266 15.15 14.26 1.45
N LEU A 267 14.39 14.83 2.36
CA LEU A 267 13.13 15.50 2.05
C LEU A 267 13.34 16.68 1.09
N ARG A 268 14.38 17.50 1.33
CA ARG A 268 14.65 18.69 0.52
C ARG A 268 15.27 18.42 -0.86
N ASN A 269 15.68 17.18 -1.14
CA ASN A 269 16.31 16.82 -2.41
C ASN A 269 15.51 15.76 -3.19
N GLN A 270 14.17 15.81 -3.08
CA GLN A 270 13.28 14.97 -3.88
C GLN A 270 13.03 15.58 -5.25
N TYR A 271 13.58 14.96 -6.31
CA TYR A 271 13.44 15.42 -7.68
C TYR A 271 12.86 14.35 -8.59
N PHE A 272 12.07 14.77 -9.58
CA PHE A 272 11.51 13.88 -10.59
C PHE A 272 11.29 14.58 -11.92
N LEU A 273 11.16 13.80 -12.99
CA LEU A 273 10.83 14.24 -14.33
C LEU A 273 9.36 13.97 -14.64
N TYR A 274 8.70 14.94 -15.24
CA TYR A 274 7.37 14.82 -15.83
C TYR A 274 7.36 15.62 -17.14
N GLU A 275 6.95 15.01 -18.25
CA GLU A 275 6.93 15.65 -19.59
C GLU A 275 8.22 16.45 -19.93
N ASN A 276 9.40 15.84 -19.76
CA ASN A 276 10.71 16.48 -19.98
C ASN A 276 10.98 17.75 -19.14
N LYS A 277 10.24 17.94 -18.06
CA LYS A 277 10.45 18.99 -17.07
C LYS A 277 10.92 18.39 -15.76
N LEU A 278 11.92 19.02 -15.16
CA LEU A 278 12.44 18.67 -13.84
C LEU A 278 11.69 19.43 -12.77
N TYR A 279 11.11 18.68 -11.84
CA TYR A 279 10.41 19.21 -10.68
C TYR A 279 11.13 18.83 -9.40
N GLN A 280 11.03 19.72 -8.42
CA GLN A 280 11.32 19.44 -7.02
C GLN A 280 10.01 19.25 -6.27
N GLN A 281 9.91 18.19 -5.48
CA GLN A 281 8.82 18.00 -4.54
C GLN A 281 9.13 18.76 -3.24
N ILE A 282 8.33 19.76 -2.91
CA ILE A 282 8.52 20.62 -1.72
C ILE A 282 7.59 20.24 -0.55
N ALA A 283 6.60 19.39 -0.80
CA ALA A 283 5.78 18.75 0.23
C ALA A 283 5.34 17.36 -0.21
N GLY A 284 5.04 16.51 0.77
CA GLY A 284 4.90 15.07 0.61
C GLY A 284 6.24 14.39 0.35
N ALA A 285 6.21 13.09 0.11
CA ALA A 285 7.36 12.35 -0.35
C ALA A 285 6.90 11.08 -1.09
N PRO A 286 7.74 10.50 -1.96
CA PRO A 286 7.39 9.27 -2.67
C PRO A 286 6.99 8.17 -1.67
N SER A 287 5.77 7.65 -1.81
CA SER A 287 5.22 6.60 -0.95
C SER A 287 5.95 5.25 -1.08
N ASN A 288 6.79 5.13 -2.11
CA ASN A 288 7.53 3.91 -2.43
C ASN A 288 8.79 3.71 -1.57
N THR A 289 9.16 4.65 -0.68
CA THR A 289 10.28 4.46 0.25
C THR A 289 9.79 4.12 1.66
N GLN A 290 10.43 3.13 2.29
CA GLN A 290 10.10 2.74 3.66
C GLN A 290 10.34 3.87 4.67
N LEU A 291 11.33 4.74 4.41
CA LEU A 291 11.57 5.91 5.26
C LEU A 291 10.41 6.89 5.19
N THR A 292 9.95 7.26 3.98
CA THR A 292 8.79 8.15 3.81
C THR A 292 7.61 7.64 4.60
N GLN A 293 7.32 6.35 4.47
CA GLN A 293 6.23 5.72 5.19
C GLN A 293 6.42 5.77 6.71
N THR A 294 7.64 5.54 7.22
CA THR A 294 7.95 5.69 8.64
C THR A 294 7.76 7.14 9.12
N LEU A 295 8.19 8.14 8.35
CA LEU A 295 8.03 9.56 8.71
C LEU A 295 6.57 9.99 8.71
N ALA A 296 5.81 9.63 7.69
CA ALA A 296 4.37 9.90 7.62
C ALA A 296 3.61 9.21 8.77
N ASN A 297 4.03 8.00 9.14
CA ASN A 297 3.48 7.29 10.29
C ASN A 297 3.78 7.98 11.62
N ILE A 298 4.98 8.54 11.80
CA ILE A 298 5.34 9.35 12.99
C ILE A 298 4.49 10.62 13.03
N TYR A 299 4.32 11.30 11.90
CA TYR A 299 3.48 12.49 11.82
C TYR A 299 2.02 12.19 12.20
N LEU A 300 1.43 11.15 11.59
CA LEU A 300 0.07 10.72 11.92
C LEU A 300 -0.08 10.27 13.37
N PHE A 301 0.95 9.64 13.96
CA PHE A 301 0.93 9.23 15.35
C PHE A 301 0.65 10.39 16.31
N TYR A 302 1.23 11.57 16.06
CA TYR A 302 0.96 12.76 16.87
C TYR A 302 -0.37 13.42 16.53
N LEU A 303 -0.74 13.49 15.24
CA LEU A 303 -2.03 14.06 14.85
C LEU A 303 -3.22 13.31 15.43
N GLN A 304 -3.10 11.99 15.61
CA GLN A 304 -4.22 11.15 16.08
C GLN A 304 -4.22 10.95 17.61
N GLN A 305 -3.28 11.53 18.36
CA GLN A 305 -3.04 11.12 19.75
C GLN A 305 -4.23 11.39 20.70
N ASP A 306 -4.85 12.56 20.58
CA ASP A 306 -6.01 12.94 21.39
C ASP A 306 -7.24 12.09 21.04
N PHE A 307 -7.44 11.87 19.73
CA PHE A 307 -8.50 11.01 19.22
C PHE A 307 -8.36 9.56 19.71
N VAL A 308 -7.15 8.99 19.63
CA VAL A 308 -6.87 7.63 20.10
C VAL A 308 -7.01 7.53 21.62
N SER A 309 -6.59 8.55 22.36
CA SER A 309 -6.78 8.61 23.82
C SER A 309 -8.25 8.59 24.21
N LEU A 310 -9.09 9.34 23.48
CA LEU A 310 -10.54 9.36 23.68
C LEU A 310 -11.15 7.96 23.45
N LEU A 311 -10.82 7.31 22.34
CA LEU A 311 -11.31 5.96 22.03
C LEU A 311 -10.90 4.94 23.09
N ASN A 312 -9.64 4.98 23.52
CA ASN A 312 -9.13 4.10 24.57
C ASN A 312 -9.89 4.30 25.90
N ASN A 313 -10.20 5.54 26.27
CA ASN A 313 -10.98 5.84 27.49
C ASN A 313 -12.40 5.27 27.42
N LYS A 314 -12.99 5.22 26.22
CA LYS A 314 -14.29 4.60 25.96
C LYS A 314 -14.21 3.08 25.74
N LYS A 315 -13.01 2.50 25.82
CA LYS A 315 -12.71 1.07 25.55
C LYS A 315 -12.98 0.66 24.11
N GLU A 316 -13.01 1.60 23.18
CA GLU A 316 -13.20 1.32 21.76
C GLU A 316 -11.92 0.74 21.13
N ILE A 317 -12.10 -0.02 20.05
CA ILE A 317 -10.98 -0.47 19.23
C ILE A 317 -10.46 0.72 18.44
N PHE A 318 -9.14 0.87 18.35
CA PHE A 318 -8.50 1.69 17.32
C PHE A 318 -7.35 0.92 16.69
N GLY A 319 -7.29 0.94 15.36
CA GLY A 319 -6.16 0.41 14.61
C GLY A 319 -5.88 1.21 13.35
N ARG A 320 -4.60 1.29 12.99
CA ARG A 320 -4.15 1.91 11.75
C ARG A 320 -3.20 1.01 10.99
N CYS A 321 -3.45 0.82 9.70
CA CYS A 321 -2.53 0.19 8.76
C CYS A 321 -2.33 1.14 7.58
N LEU A 322 -1.10 1.60 7.39
CA LEU A 322 -0.77 2.59 6.36
C LEU A 322 -1.61 3.88 6.52
N ASN A 323 -2.36 4.23 5.48
CA ASN A 323 -3.28 5.34 5.35
C ASN A 323 -4.74 4.96 5.69
N HIS A 324 -5.00 3.74 6.19
CA HIS A 324 -6.34 3.29 6.60
C HIS A 324 -6.41 3.17 8.12
N MET A 325 -7.44 3.79 8.70
CA MET A 325 -7.78 3.66 10.12
C MET A 325 -9.10 2.91 10.25
N ILE A 326 -9.26 2.22 11.37
CA ILE A 326 -10.47 1.48 11.73
C ILE A 326 -10.71 1.63 13.23
N PHE A 327 -11.95 1.90 13.62
CA PHE A 327 -12.34 1.96 15.02
C PHE A 327 -13.82 1.59 15.23
N THR A 328 -14.18 1.32 16.49
CA THR A 328 -15.56 1.06 16.92
C THR A 328 -16.13 2.26 17.67
N TRP A 329 -17.46 2.38 17.71
CA TRP A 329 -18.15 3.44 18.42
C TRP A 329 -19.48 2.98 19.00
N ASN A 330 -19.64 3.06 20.32
CA ASN A 330 -20.85 2.62 21.02
C ASN A 330 -21.85 3.74 21.38
N GLU A 331 -21.48 5.00 21.21
CA GLU A 331 -22.38 6.12 21.51
C GLU A 331 -23.25 6.47 20.30
N SER A 332 -24.05 7.53 20.42
CA SER A 332 -24.96 7.97 19.37
C SER A 332 -24.20 8.35 18.08
N LYS A 333 -24.90 8.23 16.95
CA LYS A 333 -24.41 8.68 15.64
C LYS A 333 -24.15 10.18 15.61
N ASP A 334 -24.93 10.97 16.36
CA ASP A 334 -24.74 12.42 16.47
C ASP A 334 -23.43 12.76 17.19
N GLU A 335 -23.12 12.06 18.29
CA GLU A 335 -21.83 12.20 18.97
C GLU A 335 -20.66 11.77 18.09
N LEU A 336 -20.84 10.71 17.29
CA LEU A 336 -19.83 10.31 16.31
C LEU A 336 -19.59 11.42 15.28
N GLN A 337 -20.65 12.04 14.75
CA GLN A 337 -20.51 13.14 13.81
C GLN A 337 -19.83 14.35 14.44
N MET A 338 -20.15 14.67 15.70
CA MET A 338 -19.44 15.72 16.44
C MET A 338 -17.96 15.38 16.60
N LEU A 339 -17.62 14.15 16.98
CA LEU A 339 -16.25 13.66 17.12
C LEU A 339 -15.47 13.76 15.81
N LEU A 340 -16.07 13.29 14.71
CA LEU A 340 -15.47 13.34 13.39
C LEU A 340 -15.25 14.79 12.95
N ASN A 341 -16.24 15.68 13.16
CA ASN A 341 -16.11 17.09 12.78
C ASN A 341 -15.08 17.85 13.63
N GLN A 342 -15.18 17.78 14.96
CA GLN A 342 -14.41 18.63 15.89
C GLN A 342 -12.97 18.17 16.13
N ASN A 343 -12.70 16.86 16.13
CA ASN A 343 -11.36 16.35 16.43
C ASN A 343 -10.64 15.89 15.17
N ILE A 344 -11.25 15.00 14.40
CA ILE A 344 -10.55 14.37 13.28
C ILE A 344 -10.49 15.31 12.08
N MET A 345 -11.65 15.80 11.64
CA MET A 345 -11.77 16.59 10.44
C MET A 345 -11.16 17.96 10.63
N ASP A 346 -11.25 18.59 11.79
CA ASP A 346 -10.63 19.92 11.98
C ASP A 346 -9.10 19.83 11.99
N HIS A 347 -8.48 18.86 12.69
CA HIS A 347 -7.02 18.65 12.61
C HIS A 347 -6.54 18.20 11.22
N PHE A 348 -7.31 17.39 10.50
CA PHE A 348 -6.99 17.01 9.13
C PHE A 348 -7.24 18.13 8.11
N LYS A 349 -8.29 18.93 8.27
CA LYS A 349 -8.60 20.11 7.44
C LYS A 349 -7.54 21.20 7.59
N THR A 350 -7.11 21.51 8.82
CA THR A 350 -5.99 22.45 9.03
C THR A 350 -4.71 21.98 8.34
N SER A 351 -4.57 20.67 8.14
CA SER A 351 -3.43 20.03 7.49
C SER A 351 -3.64 19.74 6.00
N HIS A 352 -4.76 20.20 5.40
CA HIS A 352 -5.13 19.93 4.00
C HIS A 352 -5.19 18.42 3.64
N ILE A 353 -5.47 17.56 4.63
CA ILE A 353 -5.58 16.11 4.46
C ILE A 353 -6.98 15.75 3.97
N ARG A 354 -7.05 15.11 2.80
CA ARG A 354 -8.28 14.57 2.23
C ARG A 354 -8.56 13.18 2.82
N ILE A 355 -9.77 12.98 3.32
CA ILE A 355 -10.21 11.71 3.88
C ILE A 355 -11.57 11.27 3.33
N THR A 356 -11.79 9.97 3.25
CA THR A 356 -13.11 9.35 3.13
C THR A 356 -13.41 8.60 4.42
N THR A 357 -14.68 8.60 4.83
CA THR A 357 -15.14 7.90 6.02
C THR A 357 -16.35 7.03 5.68
N ASP A 358 -16.26 5.75 6.01
CA ASP A 358 -17.40 4.83 5.95
C ASP A 358 -17.84 4.46 7.36
N ILE A 359 -19.16 4.45 7.60
CA ILE A 359 -19.77 4.21 8.90
C ILE A 359 -20.93 3.23 8.72
N GLY A 360 -20.95 2.16 9.50
CA GLY A 360 -22.05 1.19 9.48
C GLY A 360 -21.86 0.04 10.45
N HIS A 361 -22.77 -0.94 10.40
CA HIS A 361 -22.62 -2.22 11.10
C HIS A 361 -21.81 -3.24 10.29
N GLU A 362 -21.48 -2.89 9.05
CA GLU A 362 -20.65 -3.63 8.11
C GLU A 362 -19.66 -2.65 7.48
N ILE A 363 -18.38 -3.05 7.45
CA ILE A 363 -17.30 -2.29 6.81
C ILE A 363 -16.35 -3.22 6.07
N HIS A 364 -15.58 -2.64 5.15
CA HIS A 364 -14.48 -3.31 4.47
C HIS A 364 -13.15 -2.72 4.94
N TYR A 365 -12.23 -3.60 5.35
CA TYR A 365 -10.88 -3.23 5.75
C TYR A 365 -9.87 -4.05 4.94
N PHE A 366 -9.35 -3.45 3.87
CA PHE A 366 -8.64 -4.14 2.79
C PHE A 366 -9.50 -5.22 2.13
N ASP A 367 -9.11 -6.49 2.25
CA ASP A 367 -9.80 -7.67 1.75
C ASP A 367 -10.54 -8.44 2.86
N ALA A 368 -10.74 -7.83 4.02
CA ALA A 368 -11.59 -8.35 5.09
C ALA A 368 -12.93 -7.60 5.12
N LYS A 369 -14.02 -8.36 5.17
CA LYS A 369 -15.35 -7.86 5.53
C LYS A 369 -15.54 -8.08 7.03
N ILE A 370 -15.94 -7.03 7.75
CA ILE A 370 -16.20 -7.07 9.19
C ILE A 370 -17.60 -6.52 9.41
N ALA A 371 -18.48 -7.35 9.96
CA ALA A 371 -19.86 -7.02 10.23
C ALA A 371 -20.29 -7.53 11.61
N HIS A 372 -21.42 -7.07 12.11
CA HIS A 372 -22.10 -7.74 13.20
C HIS A 372 -23.61 -7.76 12.98
N ASP A 373 -24.24 -8.82 13.46
CA ASP A 373 -25.69 -8.94 13.52
C ASP A 373 -26.13 -9.03 14.97
N GLU A 374 -26.92 -8.07 15.42
CA GLU A 374 -27.37 -7.94 16.83
C GLU A 374 -26.26 -8.04 17.90
N GLY A 375 -25.03 -7.68 17.56
CA GLY A 375 -23.86 -7.74 18.45
C GLY A 375 -23.04 -9.04 18.34
N ILE A 376 -23.42 -9.93 17.43
CA ILE A 376 -22.66 -11.12 17.06
C ILE A 376 -21.73 -10.77 15.90
N LEU A 377 -20.42 -10.80 16.15
CA LEU A 377 -19.41 -10.53 15.14
C LEU A 377 -19.43 -11.58 14.03
N GLN A 378 -19.41 -11.12 12.78
CA GLN A 378 -19.26 -11.93 11.57
C GLN A 378 -18.15 -11.33 10.71
N THR A 379 -17.23 -12.17 10.23
CA THR A 379 -16.10 -11.73 9.40
C THR A 379 -15.88 -12.72 8.28
N ASN A 380 -15.59 -12.24 7.07
CA ASN A 380 -15.25 -13.08 5.94
C ASN A 380 -14.34 -12.35 4.94
N VAL A 381 -14.02 -13.00 3.82
CA VAL A 381 -13.18 -12.43 2.77
C VAL A 381 -14.01 -11.46 1.92
N TYR A 382 -13.54 -10.22 1.80
CA TYR A 382 -14.12 -9.24 0.90
C TYR A 382 -13.44 -9.32 -0.48
N HIS A 383 -14.24 -9.62 -1.51
CA HIS A 383 -13.80 -9.57 -2.90
C HIS A 383 -14.23 -8.24 -3.51
N LYS A 384 -13.26 -7.41 -3.90
CA LYS A 384 -13.55 -6.18 -4.64
C LYS A 384 -14.19 -6.55 -5.98
N PRO A 385 -15.33 -5.92 -6.35
CA PRO A 385 -15.87 -6.04 -7.69
C PRO A 385 -14.79 -5.72 -8.72
N ASN A 386 -14.71 -6.50 -9.80
CA ASN A 386 -13.80 -6.30 -10.94
C ASN A 386 -12.32 -6.61 -10.69
N ILE A 387 -11.99 -7.32 -9.61
CA ILE A 387 -10.68 -7.95 -9.39
C ILE A 387 -10.86 -9.46 -9.44
N GLU A 388 -10.08 -10.15 -10.27
CA GLU A 388 -9.99 -11.61 -10.21
C GLU A 388 -8.75 -12.00 -9.39
N PRO A 389 -8.90 -12.37 -8.11
CA PRO A 389 -7.79 -12.46 -7.17
C PRO A 389 -6.84 -13.64 -7.42
N TYR A 390 -7.26 -14.64 -8.21
CA TYR A 390 -6.53 -15.90 -8.42
C TYR A 390 -6.19 -16.18 -9.89
N ALA A 391 -6.14 -15.14 -10.73
CA ALA A 391 -5.77 -15.24 -12.14
C ALA A 391 -4.26 -15.49 -12.32
N LEU A 392 -3.82 -16.73 -12.16
CA LEU A 392 -2.55 -17.22 -12.69
C LEU A 392 -2.88 -18.26 -13.78
N PRO A 393 -2.39 -18.12 -15.02
CA PRO A 393 -2.60 -19.14 -16.04
C PRO A 393 -1.91 -20.45 -15.64
N TYR A 394 -2.60 -21.58 -15.77
CA TYR A 394 -1.97 -22.89 -15.64
C TYR A 394 -1.27 -23.27 -16.95
N VAL A 395 0.02 -22.95 -17.08
CA VAL A 395 0.85 -23.44 -18.20
C VAL A 395 1.70 -24.60 -17.68
N TYR A 396 1.73 -25.72 -18.41
CA TYR A 396 2.50 -26.92 -18.05
C TYR A 396 4.02 -26.62 -18.01
N ASP A 397 4.51 -26.14 -16.87
CA ASP A 397 5.92 -26.14 -16.48
C ASP A 397 6.01 -26.40 -14.96
N THR A 398 7.05 -27.16 -14.56
CA THR A 398 7.31 -27.63 -13.20
C THR A 398 7.45 -26.51 -12.16
N THR A 399 7.84 -25.31 -12.60
CA THR A 399 7.98 -24.11 -11.77
C THR A 399 6.63 -23.51 -11.37
N GLN A 400 5.65 -23.47 -12.28
CA GLN A 400 4.32 -22.90 -12.01
C GLN A 400 3.47 -23.77 -11.09
N ARG A 401 3.67 -25.09 -11.09
CA ARG A 401 2.96 -25.99 -10.17
C ARG A 401 3.21 -25.65 -8.69
N GLN A 402 4.42 -25.18 -8.35
CA GLN A 402 4.74 -24.75 -6.98
C GLN A 402 4.09 -23.41 -6.63
N ASP A 403 4.00 -22.49 -7.59
CA ASP A 403 3.34 -21.20 -7.39
C ASP A 403 1.83 -21.37 -7.19
N HIS A 404 1.18 -22.22 -7.99
CA HIS A 404 -0.23 -22.59 -7.85
C HIS A 404 -0.52 -23.27 -6.51
N LEU A 405 0.36 -24.20 -6.09
CA LEU A 405 0.28 -24.84 -4.78
C LEU A 405 0.36 -23.79 -3.66
N PHE A 406 1.32 -22.87 -3.76
CA PHE A 406 1.51 -21.81 -2.77
C PHE A 406 0.30 -20.86 -2.72
N LEU A 407 -0.22 -20.46 -3.89
CA LEU A 407 -1.34 -19.53 -3.98
C LEU A 407 -2.63 -20.15 -3.43
N LEU A 408 -2.98 -21.37 -3.84
CA LEU A 408 -4.17 -22.08 -3.35
C LEU A 408 -4.08 -22.27 -1.83
N ARG A 409 -2.93 -22.74 -1.34
CA ARG A 409 -2.70 -22.90 0.10
C ARG A 409 -2.77 -21.56 0.85
N ALA A 410 -2.23 -20.48 0.29
CA ALA A 410 -2.30 -19.15 0.89
C ALA A 410 -3.75 -18.61 0.91
N ALA A 411 -4.52 -18.84 -0.15
CA ALA A 411 -5.94 -18.48 -0.23
C ALA A 411 -6.76 -19.22 0.83
N LEU A 412 -6.55 -20.52 0.99
CA LEU A 412 -7.22 -21.33 2.01
C LEU A 412 -6.84 -20.89 3.44
N ILE A 413 -5.55 -20.62 3.71
CA ILE A 413 -5.11 -20.03 4.99
C ILE A 413 -5.82 -18.71 5.25
N ARG A 414 -5.90 -17.83 4.24
CA ARG A 414 -6.58 -16.53 4.36
C ARG A 414 -8.06 -16.72 4.68
N ALA A 415 -8.76 -17.57 3.93
CA ALA A 415 -10.15 -17.90 4.16
C ALA A 415 -10.37 -18.37 5.60
N THR A 416 -9.56 -19.29 6.10
CA THR A 416 -9.66 -19.75 7.50
C THR A 416 -9.37 -18.65 8.52
N LEU A 417 -8.41 -17.76 8.27
CA LEU A 417 -8.11 -16.65 9.18
C LEU A 417 -9.24 -15.61 9.21
N TYR A 418 -9.98 -15.45 8.12
CA TYR A 418 -10.94 -14.35 7.94
C TYR A 418 -12.37 -14.79 8.26
N CYS A 419 -12.78 -15.96 7.79
CA CYS A 419 -14.13 -16.49 8.00
C CYS A 419 -14.37 -16.79 9.49
N SER A 420 -15.49 -16.32 10.02
CA SER A 420 -15.83 -16.41 11.44
C SER A 420 -16.52 -17.72 11.80
N ASN A 421 -17.26 -18.28 10.85
CA ASN A 421 -18.03 -19.52 10.96
C ASN A 421 -17.76 -20.46 9.77
N LEU A 422 -18.24 -21.69 9.89
CA LEU A 422 -18.03 -22.73 8.89
C LEU A 422 -18.70 -22.40 7.54
N ASP A 423 -19.93 -21.88 7.56
CA ASP A 423 -20.69 -21.62 6.33
C ASP A 423 -19.98 -20.58 5.44
N GLU A 424 -19.48 -19.50 6.05
CA GLU A 424 -18.67 -18.49 5.36
C GLU A 424 -17.36 -19.06 4.81
N PHE A 425 -16.73 -19.98 5.56
CA PHE A 425 -15.50 -20.63 5.11
C PHE A 425 -15.74 -21.58 3.94
N GLU A 426 -16.80 -22.40 3.97
CA GLU A 426 -17.12 -23.31 2.86
C GLU A 426 -17.52 -22.55 1.61
N ASN A 427 -18.27 -21.45 1.75
CA ASN A 427 -18.58 -20.56 0.62
C ASN A 427 -17.32 -19.96 -0.01
N GLU A 428 -16.40 -19.43 0.81
CA GLU A 428 -15.13 -18.88 0.33
C GLU A 428 -14.23 -19.96 -0.28
N ARG A 429 -14.16 -21.14 0.35
CA ARG A 429 -13.41 -22.28 -0.17
C ARG A 429 -13.94 -22.72 -1.54
N PHE A 430 -15.26 -22.84 -1.68
CA PHE A 430 -15.88 -23.19 -2.96
C PHE A 430 -15.54 -22.15 -4.03
N TYR A 431 -15.62 -20.86 -3.68
CA TYR A 431 -15.22 -19.77 -4.59
C TYR A 431 -13.75 -19.88 -5.01
N ILE A 432 -12.83 -20.17 -4.07
CA ILE A 432 -11.41 -20.38 -4.36
C ILE A 432 -11.22 -21.57 -5.30
N GLU A 433 -11.76 -22.74 -4.96
CA GLU A 433 -11.60 -23.97 -5.75
C GLU A 433 -12.17 -23.78 -7.18
N LEU A 434 -13.33 -23.13 -7.31
CA LEU A 434 -13.92 -22.79 -8.60
C LEU A 434 -13.06 -21.82 -9.39
N SER A 435 -12.50 -20.80 -8.74
CA SER A 435 -11.61 -19.83 -9.40
C SER A 435 -10.36 -20.51 -9.98
N PHE A 436 -9.75 -21.44 -9.24
CA PHE A 436 -8.61 -22.21 -9.73
C PHE A 436 -9.00 -23.14 -10.89
N LEU A 437 -10.17 -23.78 -10.80
CA LEU A 437 -10.68 -24.65 -11.87
C LEU A 437 -10.92 -23.89 -13.18
N ILE A 438 -11.48 -22.68 -13.09
CA ILE A 438 -11.71 -21.80 -14.26
C ILE A 438 -10.38 -21.32 -14.87
N ASN A 439 -9.30 -21.27 -14.09
CA ASN A 439 -7.94 -20.93 -14.54
C ASN A 439 -7.12 -22.16 -14.99
N ASP A 440 -7.80 -23.21 -15.48
CA ASP A 440 -7.24 -24.44 -16.04
C ASP A 440 -6.42 -25.32 -15.07
N VAL A 441 -6.54 -25.10 -13.76
CA VAL A 441 -5.91 -25.98 -12.75
C VAL A 441 -6.74 -27.27 -12.62
N SER A 442 -6.09 -28.44 -12.67
CA SER A 442 -6.80 -29.71 -12.64
C SER A 442 -7.53 -29.96 -11.31
N LEU A 443 -8.73 -30.55 -11.39
CA LEU A 443 -9.53 -30.89 -10.21
C LEU A 443 -8.76 -31.81 -9.23
N ASP A 444 -8.02 -32.79 -9.75
CA ASP A 444 -7.20 -33.69 -8.93
C ASP A 444 -6.16 -32.92 -8.11
N PHE A 445 -5.51 -31.90 -8.71
CA PHE A 445 -4.52 -31.07 -8.01
C PHE A 445 -5.17 -30.20 -6.93
N ILE A 446 -6.33 -29.63 -7.22
CA ILE A 446 -7.10 -28.83 -6.26
C ILE A 446 -7.50 -29.70 -5.07
N GLN A 447 -8.08 -30.88 -5.33
CA GLN A 447 -8.50 -31.82 -4.29
C GLN A 447 -7.32 -32.34 -3.46
N GLU A 448 -6.20 -32.69 -4.10
CA GLU A 448 -4.97 -33.10 -3.42
C GLU A 448 -4.45 -31.97 -2.51
N THR A 449 -4.42 -30.73 -3.01
CA THR A 449 -3.94 -29.57 -2.25
C THR A 449 -4.85 -29.23 -1.08
N SER A 450 -6.18 -29.19 -1.29
CA SER A 450 -7.17 -28.98 -0.23
C SER A 450 -7.05 -30.07 0.84
N ARG A 451 -6.93 -31.34 0.44
CA ARG A 451 -6.71 -32.46 1.37
C ARG A 451 -5.44 -32.31 2.19
N ASN A 452 -4.33 -31.95 1.56
CA ASN A 452 -3.06 -31.71 2.24
C ASN A 452 -3.15 -30.54 3.23
N PHE A 453 -3.84 -29.47 2.84
CA PHE A 453 -4.12 -28.33 3.71
C PHE A 453 -4.94 -28.74 4.95
N PHE A 454 -6.01 -29.51 4.78
CA PHE A 454 -6.76 -30.03 5.93
C PHE A 454 -5.91 -30.96 6.79
N ASN A 455 -5.17 -31.89 6.21
CA ASN A 455 -4.27 -32.78 6.97
C ASN A 455 -3.20 -32.01 7.78
N GLU A 456 -2.74 -30.86 7.28
CA GLU A 456 -1.75 -30.03 7.95
C GLU A 456 -2.30 -29.41 9.26
N PHE A 457 -3.56 -29.00 9.26
CA PHE A 457 -4.16 -28.24 10.38
C PHE A 457 -5.27 -28.98 11.13
N TYR A 458 -5.70 -30.14 10.62
CA TYR A 458 -6.76 -30.98 11.15
C TYR A 458 -6.29 -32.43 11.26
N ALA A 459 -5.94 -32.86 12.48
CA ALA A 459 -5.29 -34.13 12.75
C ALA A 459 -6.22 -35.37 12.76
N TYR A 460 -7.56 -35.18 12.68
CA TYR A 460 -8.53 -36.28 12.84
C TYR A 460 -8.92 -37.00 11.53
N GLY A 461 -8.24 -36.71 10.42
CA GLY A 461 -8.44 -37.39 9.15
C GLY A 461 -9.54 -36.78 8.27
N ILE A 462 -9.45 -37.06 6.97
CA ILE A 462 -10.13 -36.37 5.85
C ILE A 462 -11.65 -36.64 5.80
N ASN A 463 -12.15 -37.61 6.56
CA ASN A 463 -13.52 -38.14 6.41
C ASN A 463 -14.53 -37.64 7.46
N MET A 464 -14.19 -36.67 8.32
CA MET A 464 -15.20 -35.98 9.12
C MET A 464 -15.71 -34.77 8.36
N HIS A 465 -17.03 -34.69 8.17
CA HIS A 465 -17.69 -33.42 7.87
C HIS A 465 -17.27 -32.41 8.95
N LEU A 466 -16.76 -31.24 8.53
CA LEU A 466 -16.56 -30.14 9.44
C LEU A 466 -17.94 -29.78 10.01
N ASP A 467 -18.04 -29.76 11.34
CA ASP A 467 -19.09 -29.04 12.03
C ASP A 467 -18.50 -27.74 12.61
N GLU A 468 -19.35 -26.87 13.13
CA GLU A 468 -18.93 -25.57 13.65
C GLU A 468 -17.93 -25.70 14.83
N ALA A 469 -18.05 -26.74 15.65
CA ALA A 469 -17.13 -26.95 16.79
C ALA A 469 -15.74 -27.40 16.31
N ILE A 470 -15.72 -28.31 15.34
CA ILE A 470 -14.51 -28.80 14.68
C ILE A 470 -13.82 -27.66 13.92
N TYR A 471 -14.59 -26.87 13.16
CA TYR A 471 -14.08 -25.73 12.41
C TYR A 471 -13.37 -24.73 13.32
N ARG A 472 -13.90 -24.44 14.51
CA ARG A 472 -13.25 -23.55 15.49
C ARG A 472 -11.87 -24.05 15.92
N VAL A 473 -11.73 -25.36 16.16
CA VAL A 473 -10.43 -25.96 16.51
C VAL A 473 -9.45 -25.87 15.34
N PHE A 474 -9.91 -26.23 14.15
CA PHE A 474 -9.14 -26.11 12.91
C PHE A 474 -8.67 -24.67 12.66
N ARG A 475 -9.57 -23.70 12.78
CA ARG A 475 -9.29 -22.27 12.65
C ARG A 475 -8.26 -21.80 13.65
N GLN A 476 -8.37 -22.23 14.90
CA GLN A 476 -7.39 -21.92 15.94
C GLN A 476 -5.98 -22.45 15.59
N ASN A 477 -5.88 -23.67 15.05
CA ASN A 477 -4.60 -24.25 14.61
C ASN A 477 -3.95 -23.41 13.49
N VAL A 478 -4.74 -22.94 12.53
CA VAL A 478 -4.26 -22.06 11.45
C VAL A 478 -3.79 -20.71 12.02
N HIS A 479 -4.53 -20.11 12.96
CA HIS A 479 -4.11 -18.88 13.65
C HIS A 479 -2.78 -19.07 14.39
N GLU A 480 -2.60 -20.19 15.09
CA GLU A 480 -1.34 -20.50 15.77
C GLU A 480 -0.17 -20.66 14.80
N TYR A 481 -0.39 -21.38 13.70
CA TYR A 481 0.59 -21.53 12.63
C TYR A 481 1.02 -20.16 12.08
N HIS A 482 0.04 -19.32 11.74
CA HIS A 482 0.28 -17.97 11.20
C HIS A 482 1.07 -17.10 12.20
N ARG A 483 0.71 -17.14 13.49
CA ARG A 483 1.43 -16.43 14.56
C ARG A 483 2.86 -16.94 14.72
N LYS A 484 3.10 -18.26 14.70
CA LYS A 484 4.43 -18.87 14.80
C LYS A 484 5.31 -18.40 13.63
N ARG A 485 4.81 -18.51 12.39
CA ARG A 485 5.52 -18.10 11.17
C ARG A 485 5.90 -16.62 11.17
N THR A 486 4.99 -15.76 11.60
CA THR A 486 5.25 -14.30 11.70
C THR A 486 6.37 -14.00 12.70
N LYS A 487 6.41 -14.71 13.85
CA LYS A 487 7.48 -14.59 14.85
C LYS A 487 8.82 -15.12 14.33
N THR A 488 8.86 -16.28 13.67
CA THR A 488 10.10 -16.83 13.09
C THR A 488 10.65 -15.96 11.98
N HIS A 489 9.80 -15.42 11.09
CA HIS A 489 10.24 -14.53 10.02
C HIS A 489 10.79 -13.20 10.57
N THR A 490 10.19 -12.68 11.65
CA THR A 490 10.72 -11.52 12.38
C THR A 490 12.07 -11.81 13.04
N ARG A 491 12.28 -13.02 13.56
CA ARG A 491 13.57 -13.47 14.11
C ARG A 491 14.61 -13.65 13.01
N GLN A 492 14.29 -14.35 11.93
CA GLN A 492 15.19 -14.58 10.78
C GLN A 492 15.63 -13.28 10.12
N LYS A 493 14.76 -12.28 9.96
CA LYS A 493 15.15 -10.93 9.49
C LYS A 493 16.13 -10.23 10.44
N LYS A 494 15.98 -10.44 11.76
CA LYS A 494 16.94 -9.93 12.76
C LYS A 494 18.27 -10.71 12.73
N THR A 495 18.25 -12.00 12.44
CA THR A 495 19.47 -12.81 12.33
C THR A 495 20.20 -12.54 11.02
N THR A 496 19.52 -12.45 9.87
CA THR A 496 20.18 -12.07 8.59
C THR A 496 20.78 -10.66 8.70
N ALA A 497 20.08 -9.71 9.32
CA ALA A 497 20.65 -8.39 9.60
C ALA A 497 21.91 -8.43 10.48
N LYS A 498 22.03 -9.40 11.41
CA LYS A 498 23.24 -9.61 12.24
C LYS A 498 24.32 -10.43 11.55
N THR A 499 23.96 -11.43 10.75
CA THR A 499 24.90 -12.30 10.04
C THR A 499 25.55 -11.54 8.90
N THR A 500 24.86 -10.64 8.20
CA THR A 500 25.52 -9.72 7.25
C THR A 500 26.55 -8.82 7.95
N THR A 501 26.33 -8.42 9.21
CA THR A 501 27.32 -7.70 10.01
C THR A 501 28.52 -8.59 10.40
N ILE A 502 28.28 -9.85 10.77
CA ILE A 502 29.32 -10.76 11.28
C ILE A 502 30.15 -11.38 10.14
N THR A 503 29.53 -11.73 9.00
CA THR A 503 30.26 -12.34 7.87
C THR A 503 31.21 -11.34 7.21
N ASN A 504 30.87 -10.03 7.27
CA ASN A 504 31.77 -8.95 6.83
C ASN A 504 32.94 -8.74 7.80
N CYS A 505 32.76 -8.94 9.11
CA CYS A 505 33.88 -8.94 10.06
C CYS A 505 34.84 -10.14 9.90
N THR A 506 34.37 -11.29 9.40
CA THR A 506 35.22 -12.49 9.27
C THR A 506 35.97 -12.60 7.94
N ASN A 507 35.55 -11.88 6.90
CA ASN A 507 36.26 -11.83 5.62
C ASN A 507 37.35 -10.74 5.54
N GLU A 508 37.52 -9.92 6.59
CA GLU A 508 38.61 -8.93 6.72
C GLU A 508 39.81 -9.44 7.56
N LEU A 509 39.83 -10.73 7.91
CA LEU A 509 40.95 -11.37 8.64
C LEU A 509 41.56 -12.57 7.89
N LYS A 510 41.50 -12.58 6.56
CA LYS A 510 42.31 -13.49 5.73
C LYS A 510 43.02 -12.77 4.60
#